data_AF-A0A4Y9S904-F1
#
_entry.id   AF-A0A4Y9S904-F1
#
_cell.length_a   1.000
_cell.length_b   1.000
_cell.length_c   1.000
_cell.angle_alpha   90.00
_cell.angle_beta   90.00
_cell.angle_gamma   90.00
#
_symmetry.space_group_name_H-M   'P 1'
#
loop_
_entity.id
_entity.type
_entity.pdbx_description
1 polymer ?
#
loop_
_entity_poly.entity_id
_entity_poly.type
_entity_poly.pdbx_seq_one_letter_code
_entity_poly.pdbx_strand_id
1 'polypeptide(L)' 'MAELSIQGLRCMFCATRVKAAIRKFDPRISAHVDWKAGRVTVPDSADLSVVQHALDYLDELTQAALREPVSTTAP' A
#
# COMPACT_ATOMS: atom_id res chain seq x y z
N MET A 1 12.49 2.07 -15.42
CA MET A 1 12.10 1.89 -14.01
C MET A 1 10.91 2.79 -13.78
N ALA A 2 9.80 2.23 -13.31
CA ALA A 2 8.53 2.94 -13.21
C ALA A 2 8.33 3.51 -11.81
N GLU A 3 7.80 4.72 -11.72
CA GLU A 3 7.49 5.41 -10.47
C GLU A 3 5.98 5.64 -10.33
N LEU A 4 5.44 5.38 -9.14
CA LEU A 4 4.06 5.62 -8.79
C LEU A 4 4.00 6.47 -7.53
N SER A 5 3.23 7.56 -7.59
CA SER A 5 2.94 8.38 -6.40
C SER A 5 1.75 7.82 -5.66
N ILE A 6 1.92 7.60 -4.34
CA ILE A 6 0.84 7.15 -3.46
C ILE A 6 0.43 8.30 -2.56
N GLN A 7 -0.80 8.77 -2.73
CA GLN A 7 -1.39 9.75 -1.84
C GLN A 7 -1.79 9.09 -0.51
N GLY A 8 -1.48 9.74 0.61
CA GLY A 8 -1.85 9.25 1.96
C GLY A 8 -0.80 8.41 2.67
N LEU A 9 0.33 8.10 2.04
CA LEU A 9 1.42 7.33 2.63
C LEU A 9 2.24 8.15 3.65
N ARG A 10 1.68 8.36 4.85
CA ARG A 10 2.23 9.28 5.88
C ARG A 10 3.03 8.61 6.99
N CYS A 11 2.94 7.29 7.12
CA CYS A 11 3.57 6.56 8.21
C CYS A 11 4.48 5.44 7.68
N MET A 12 5.62 5.27 8.33
CA MET A 12 6.60 4.21 8.05
C MET A 12 5.96 2.81 8.13
N PHE A 13 4.93 2.63 8.97
CA PHE A 13 4.17 1.38 9.07
C PHE A 13 3.33 1.09 7.82
N CYS A 14 2.70 2.11 7.23
CA CYS A 14 1.93 1.97 5.98
C CYS A 14 2.85 1.59 4.81
N ALA A 15 4.04 2.18 4.75
CA ALA A 15 5.05 1.84 3.75
C ALA A 15 5.49 0.37 3.83
N THR A 16 5.68 -0.15 5.03
CA THR A 16 5.99 -1.57 5.26
C THR A 16 4.86 -2.47 4.81
N ARG A 17 3.59 -2.10 5.05
CA ARG A 17 2.42 -2.85 4.57
C ARG A 17 2.32 -2.86 3.05
N VAL A 18 2.57 -1.73 2.38
CA VAL A 18 2.68 -1.64 0.90
C VAL A 18 3.71 -2.60 0.36
N LYS A 19 4.93 -2.56 0.89
CA LYS A 19 5.99 -3.47 0.46
C LYS A 19 5.63 -4.94 0.70
N ALA A 20 5.00 -5.25 1.83
CA ALA A 20 4.56 -6.61 2.15
C ALA A 20 3.44 -7.11 1.23
N ALA A 21 2.46 -6.27 0.89
CA ALA A 21 1.39 -6.63 -0.03
C ALA A 21 1.92 -6.89 -1.44
N ILE A 22 2.80 -6.02 -1.96
CA ILE A 22 3.42 -6.24 -3.27
C ILE A 22 4.16 -7.59 -3.28
N ARG A 23 4.96 -7.87 -2.24
CA ARG A 23 5.67 -9.15 -2.11
C ARG A 23 4.74 -10.37 -1.96
N LYS A 24 3.52 -10.17 -1.45
CA LYS A 24 2.50 -11.22 -1.29
C LYS A 24 1.92 -11.61 -2.65
N PHE A 25 1.67 -10.65 -3.53
CA PHE A 25 1.13 -10.91 -4.86
C PHE A 25 2.23 -11.33 -5.83
N ASP A 26 3.38 -10.67 -5.79
CA ASP A 26 4.56 -11.07 -6.56
C ASP A 26 5.85 -10.90 -5.73
N PRO A 27 6.42 -12.00 -5.22
CA PRO A 27 7.62 -11.93 -4.40
C PRO A 27 8.90 -11.61 -5.18
N ARG A 28 8.87 -11.59 -6.52
CA ARG A 28 10.02 -11.26 -7.37
C ARG A 28 10.13 -9.76 -7.63
N ILE A 29 9.05 -9.00 -7.42
CA ILE A 29 9.05 -7.54 -7.56
C ILE A 29 9.79 -6.91 -6.36
N SER A 30 10.97 -6.36 -6.63
CA SER A 30 11.73 -5.58 -5.65
C SER A 30 11.25 -4.14 -5.64
N ALA A 31 10.14 -3.87 -4.93
CA ALA A 31 9.56 -2.54 -4.82
C ALA A 31 10.30 -1.67 -3.79
N HIS A 32 10.71 -0.47 -4.18
CA HIS A 32 11.20 0.56 -3.28
C HIS A 32 10.03 1.48 -2.88
N VAL A 33 9.90 1.81 -1.60
CA VAL A 33 8.82 2.66 -1.10
C VAL A 33 9.44 3.79 -0.29
N ASP A 34 9.38 4.99 -0.86
CA ASP A 34 9.84 6.24 -0.28
C ASP A 34 8.67 6.97 0.38
N TRP A 35 8.46 6.71 1.66
CA TRP A 35 7.34 7.28 2.40
C TRP A 35 7.48 8.77 2.71
N LYS A 36 8.73 9.26 2.80
CA LYS A 36 8.98 10.70 2.96
C LYS A 36 8.56 11.50 1.73
N ALA A 37 8.70 10.91 0.54
CA ALA A 37 8.31 11.53 -0.72
C ALA A 37 6.95 11.04 -1.25
N GLY A 38 6.32 10.05 -0.60
CA GLY A 38 5.09 9.43 -1.07
C GLY A 38 5.24 8.73 -2.43
N ARG A 39 6.39 8.13 -2.71
CA ARG A 39 6.68 7.46 -3.99
C ARG A 39 7.00 5.99 -3.83
N VAL A 40 6.61 5.21 -4.83
CA VAL A 40 6.96 3.81 -4.99
C VAL A 40 7.67 3.64 -6.32
N THR A 41 8.82 3.00 -6.29
CA THR A 41 9.62 2.69 -7.47
C THR A 41 9.65 1.19 -7.68
N VAL A 42 9.29 0.75 -8.88
CA VAL A 42 9.29 -0.65 -9.27
C VAL A 42 10.11 -0.85 -10.55
N PRO A 43 10.69 -2.04 -10.77
CA PRO A 43 11.36 -2.34 -12.02
C PRO A 43 10.39 -2.24 -13.20
N ASP A 44 10.89 -1.92 -14.39
CA ASP A 44 10.06 -1.74 -15.61
C ASP A 44 9.34 -3.04 -16.01
N SER A 45 9.95 -4.17 -15.68
CA SER A 45 9.37 -5.50 -15.88
C SER A 45 8.31 -5.86 -14.82
N ALA A 46 8.05 -5.00 -13.84
CA ALA A 46 6.98 -5.22 -12.87
C ALA A 46 5.64 -4.99 -13.53
N ASP A 47 4.71 -5.93 -13.30
CA ASP A 47 3.35 -5.76 -13.78
C ASP A 47 2.63 -4.69 -12.95
N LEU A 48 2.28 -3.57 -13.60
CA LEU A 48 1.61 -2.46 -12.94
C LEU A 48 0.24 -2.87 -12.37
N SER A 49 -0.42 -3.86 -12.98
CA SER A 49 -1.70 -4.38 -12.50
C SER A 49 -1.55 -5.08 -11.15
N VAL A 50 -0.45 -5.82 -10.95
CA VAL A 50 -0.12 -6.44 -9.65
C VAL A 50 0.13 -5.37 -8.60
N VAL A 51 0.87 -4.31 -8.95
CA VAL A 51 1.13 -3.19 -8.04
C VAL A 51 -0.17 -2.49 -7.68
N GLN A 52 -1.02 -2.22 -8.67
CA GLN A 52 -2.32 -1.58 -8.47
C GLN A 52 -3.24 -2.43 -7.58
N HIS A 53 -3.31 -3.74 -7.82
CA HIS A 53 -4.10 -4.68 -7.02
C HIS A 53 -3.58 -4.79 -5.58
N ALA A 54 -2.26 -4.73 -5.38
CA ALA A 54 -1.68 -4.69 -4.04
C ALA A 54 -2.05 -3.41 -3.28
N LEU A 55 -2.16 -2.27 -3.97
CA LEU A 55 -2.60 -1.01 -3.39
C LEU A 55 -4.09 -1.00 -3.08
N ASP A 56 -4.92 -1.52 -3.99
CA ASP A 56 -6.36 -1.67 -3.81
C ASP A 56 -6.67 -2.55 -2.59
N TYR A 57 -6.05 -3.72 -2.51
CA TYR A 57 -6.14 -4.61 -1.35
C TYR A 57 -5.77 -3.92 -0.03
N LEU A 58 -4.79 -3.01 -0.06
CA LEU A 58 -4.41 -2.26 1.13
C LEU A 58 -5.35 -1.11 1.46
N ASP A 59 -5.92 -0.44 0.47
CA ASP A 59 -6.98 0.54 0.67
C ASP A 59 -8.20 -0.14 1.30
N GLU A 60 -8.64 -1.27 0.76
CA GLU A 60 -9.71 -2.09 1.34
C GLU A 60 -9.41 -2.52 2.78
N LEU A 61 -8.20 -2.99 3.09
CA LEU A 61 -7.80 -3.31 4.46
C LEU A 61 -7.78 -2.08 5.36
N THR A 62 -7.40 -0.92 4.84
CA THR A 62 -7.38 0.34 5.58
C THR A 62 -8.80 0.84 5.82
N GLN A 63 -9.68 0.76 4.84
CA GLN A 63 -11.09 1.07 4.96
C GLN A 63 -11.81 0.09 5.88
N ALA A 64 -11.50 -1.20 5.82
CA ALA A 64 -12.03 -2.20 6.75
C ALA A 64 -11.59 -1.93 8.19
N ALA A 65 -10.35 -1.47 8.39
CA ALA A 65 -9.84 -1.03 9.69
C ALA A 65 -10.42 0.32 10.14
N LEU A 66 -10.70 1.25 9.22
CA LEU A 66 -11.40 2.51 9.52
C LEU A 66 -12.90 2.31 9.74
N ARG A 67 -13.45 1.20 9.24
CA ARG A 67 -14.81 0.69 9.49
C ARG A 67 -14.88 -0.19 10.74
N GLU A 68 -13.92 -0.07 11.67
CA GLU A 68 -14.24 -0.34 13.07
C GLU A 68 -15.55 0.40 13.41
N PRO A 69 -16.57 -0.26 14.00
CA PRO A 69 -17.78 0.43 14.38
C PRO A 69 -17.38 1.57 15.31
N VAL A 70 -17.90 2.77 15.07
CA VAL A 70 -18.09 3.73 16.14
C VAL A 70 -18.77 2.97 17.27
N SER A 71 -18.00 2.61 18.28
CA SER A 71 -18.54 2.06 19.51
C SER A 71 -19.47 3.13 20.05
N THR A 72 -20.77 2.87 19.90
CA THR A 72 -21.78 3.52 20.70
C THR A 72 -21.37 3.26 22.16
N THR A 73 -21.02 4.32 22.89
CA THR A 73 -21.19 4.32 24.33
C THR A 73 -22.26 5.36 24.60
N ALA A 74 -23.50 4.87 24.65
CA ALA A 74 -24.64 5.62 25.14
C ALA A 74 -24.52 5.83 26.66
N PRO A 75 -24.73 7.05 27.19
CA PRO A 75 -25.25 7.25 28.55
C PRO A 75 -26.79 7.22 28.57
#